data_AF-A0A1Z3NC06-F1
#
_entry.id   AF-A0A1Z3NC06-F1
#
_cell.length_a   1.000
_cell.length_b   1.000
_cell.length_c   1.000
_cell.angle_alpha   90.00
_cell.angle_beta   90.00
_cell.angle_gamma   90.00
#
_symmetry.space_group_name_H-M   'P 1'
#
loop_
_entity.id
_entity.type
_entity.pdbx_description
1 polymer ?
#
loop_
_entity_poly.entity_id
_entity_poly.type
_entity_poly.pdbx_seq_one_letter_code
_entity_poly.pdbx_strand_id
1 'polypeptide(L)'
;MEIRDPVHGSIYYSEQEVAVLDTAEYQRLRAIKQLGYAEFSFPGATHNRYIHSVGVGHLAGETFDAIFRVYPFSKPSVKTRFRQVLRLGALLHDVGHGPLSHTTEQVMPHLSELKIQLYKEQEQYGEEAHTVMNHNRRANHEDYTIKYVTDSAISETLRTNFPDIQPIHVACLIDKALHCPDDFFVDNGVDFRPILSQLVSSELDVDRMDYLERDSYFCGTNYGKIDLSWLIQNMTFHRRENKMYLGLNRRALYSFDDFLISRHHMHLMVYCHHKSIIYEEMLNRYLTSPDCTFVLPGDINEYTKYNDYRLHEHLSGANNPWAQRIAQRKPFKVLIEQHNTAESESPEAIKKALEADGIEVIRTSSKARLSKYHTASPEERALQIYVVDQYDRWAQPSPINQTTEIFQRYEGARIIDRIYVAPENLRQAELILKSLKL
;
A
#
# COMPACT_ATOMS: atom_id res chain seq x y z
N MET A 1 -15.05 6.94 20.49
CA MET A 1 -13.70 7.42 20.88
C MET A 1 -13.30 8.58 20.00
N GLU A 2 -12.72 9.65 20.57
CA GLU A 2 -12.05 10.71 19.82
C GLU A 2 -10.53 10.41 19.79
N ILE A 3 -9.91 10.58 18.61
CA ILE A 3 -8.47 10.51 18.41
C ILE A 3 -8.01 11.84 17.84
N ARG A 4 -6.99 12.47 18.45
CA ARG A 4 -6.37 13.66 17.89
C ARG A 4 -5.25 13.25 16.93
N ASP A 5 -5.48 13.48 15.66
CA ASP A 5 -4.54 13.21 14.57
C ASP A 5 -3.94 14.52 14.04
N PRO A 6 -2.61 14.60 13.85
CA PRO A 6 -1.96 15.82 13.39
C PRO A 6 -2.23 16.16 11.92
N VAL A 7 -2.67 15.19 11.10
CA VAL A 7 -2.93 15.36 9.68
C VAL A 7 -4.40 15.73 9.46
N HIS A 8 -5.32 14.98 10.06
CA HIS A 8 -6.77 15.14 9.82
C HIS A 8 -7.54 15.82 10.97
N GLY A 9 -6.86 16.20 12.05
CA GLY A 9 -7.50 16.86 13.19
C GLY A 9 -8.20 15.89 14.14
N SER A 10 -9.47 16.14 14.49
CA SER A 10 -10.20 15.26 15.42
C SER A 10 -10.93 14.17 14.64
N ILE A 11 -10.54 12.92 14.86
CA ILE A 11 -11.13 11.72 14.26
C ILE A 11 -12.04 11.03 15.27
N TYR A 12 -13.20 10.56 14.83
CA TYR A 12 -14.18 9.88 15.67
C TYR A 12 -14.48 8.46 15.17
N TYR A 13 -14.54 7.53 16.13
CA TYR A 13 -14.94 6.13 15.93
C TYR A 13 -16.07 5.74 16.88
N SER A 14 -17.01 4.93 16.39
CA SER A 14 -18.11 4.39 17.20
C SER A 14 -17.59 3.34 18.19
N GLU A 15 -18.39 2.97 19.19
CA GLU A 15 -18.03 1.90 20.14
C GLU A 15 -17.76 0.57 19.44
N GLN A 16 -18.52 0.23 18.39
CA GLN A 16 -18.32 -0.98 17.61
C GLN A 16 -16.98 -0.96 16.85
N GLU A 17 -16.61 0.18 16.27
CA GLU A 17 -15.33 0.33 15.58
C GLU A 17 -14.17 0.30 16.58
N VAL A 18 -14.33 0.93 17.74
CA VAL A 18 -13.34 0.90 18.83
C VAL A 18 -13.08 -0.53 19.30
N ALA A 19 -14.10 -1.38 19.39
CA ALA A 19 -13.91 -2.80 19.72
C ALA A 19 -12.95 -3.50 18.74
N VAL A 20 -12.98 -3.16 17.44
CA VAL A 20 -12.02 -3.65 16.44
C VAL A 20 -10.63 -3.06 16.68
N LEU A 21 -10.55 -1.76 16.93
CA LEU A 21 -9.28 -1.07 17.22
C LEU A 21 -8.58 -1.63 18.46
N ASP A 22 -9.33 -2.11 19.46
CA ASP A 22 -8.82 -2.62 20.74
C ASP A 22 -8.30 -4.07 20.66
N THR A 23 -8.51 -4.76 19.53
CA THR A 23 -7.94 -6.09 19.30
C THR A 23 -6.40 -6.04 19.30
N ALA A 24 -5.76 -7.11 19.79
CA ALA A 24 -4.30 -7.17 19.85
C ALA A 24 -3.68 -7.12 18.43
N GLU A 25 -4.36 -7.75 17.49
CA GLU A 25 -4.06 -7.82 16.06
C GLU A 25 -3.97 -6.43 15.44
N TYR A 26 -4.90 -5.53 15.80
CA TYR A 26 -4.90 -4.14 15.33
C TYR A 26 -3.89 -3.27 16.10
N GLN A 27 -3.83 -3.40 17.43
CA GLN A 27 -2.90 -2.62 18.26
C GLN A 27 -1.43 -2.88 17.91
N ARG A 28 -1.09 -4.07 17.38
CA ARG A 28 0.28 -4.37 16.92
C ARG A 28 0.78 -3.37 15.86
N LEU A 29 -0.11 -2.79 15.07
CA LEU A 29 0.24 -1.82 14.01
C LEU A 29 0.94 -0.58 14.58
N ARG A 30 0.84 -0.31 15.89
CA ARG A 30 1.61 0.76 16.56
C ARG A 30 3.11 0.51 16.56
N ALA A 31 3.52 -0.74 16.46
CA ALA A 31 4.91 -1.20 16.47
C ALA A 31 5.44 -1.53 15.06
N ILE A 32 4.72 -1.12 14.02
CA ILE A 32 5.09 -1.32 12.61
C ILE A 32 5.09 0.05 11.92
N LYS A 33 6.27 0.53 11.55
CA LYS A 33 6.46 1.81 10.86
C LYS A 33 5.79 1.79 9.50
N GLN A 34 5.27 2.94 9.09
CA GLN A 34 4.69 3.11 7.75
C GLN A 34 5.76 3.06 6.67
N LEU A 35 6.89 3.76 6.88
CA LEU A 35 7.93 3.97 5.87
C LEU A 35 9.24 3.23 6.14
N GLY A 36 9.20 2.15 6.92
CA GLY A 36 10.35 1.28 7.18
C GLY A 36 11.61 2.07 7.60
N TYR A 37 12.65 2.03 6.75
CA TYR A 37 13.94 2.69 6.99
C TYR A 37 14.02 4.17 6.62
N ALA A 38 12.92 4.78 6.15
CA ALA A 38 12.90 6.19 5.76
C ALA A 38 13.35 7.14 6.88
N GLU A 39 13.15 6.77 8.15
CA GLU A 39 13.59 7.56 9.31
C GLU A 39 15.10 7.88 9.30
N PHE A 40 15.92 7.04 8.64
CA PHE A 40 17.36 7.29 8.56
C PHE A 40 17.74 8.42 7.60
N SER A 41 16.81 8.82 6.74
CA SER A 41 16.93 9.96 5.82
C SER A 41 16.06 11.13 6.27
N PHE A 42 14.88 10.82 6.79
CA PHE A 42 13.87 11.74 7.26
C PHE A 42 13.57 11.45 8.74
N PRO A 43 14.32 12.03 9.69
CA PRO A 43 14.21 11.66 11.11
C PRO A 43 12.82 11.77 11.73
N GLY A 44 11.91 12.55 11.13
CA GLY A 44 10.52 12.65 11.56
C GLY A 44 9.60 11.52 11.10
N ALA A 45 10.02 10.70 10.12
CA ALA A 45 9.27 9.57 9.53
C ALA A 45 9.14 8.38 10.49
N THR A 46 8.50 8.63 11.63
CA THR A 46 8.36 7.73 12.79
C THR A 46 6.92 7.26 12.97
N HIS A 47 6.01 7.69 12.10
CA HIS A 47 4.62 7.26 12.08
C HIS A 47 4.50 5.77 11.73
N ASN A 48 3.38 5.20 12.17
CA ASN A 48 3.11 3.77 12.10
C ASN A 48 1.83 3.47 11.34
N ARG A 49 1.66 2.20 10.98
CA ARG A 49 0.49 1.73 10.25
C ARG A 49 -0.81 1.96 11.02
N TYR A 50 -0.77 1.97 12.35
CA TYR A 50 -1.96 2.25 13.16
C TYR A 50 -2.55 3.63 12.86
N ILE A 51 -1.75 4.70 12.90
CA ILE A 51 -2.28 6.06 12.66
C ILE A 51 -2.64 6.28 11.19
N HIS A 52 -1.95 5.59 10.28
CA HIS A 52 -2.32 5.57 8.86
C HIS A 52 -3.70 4.93 8.66
N SER A 53 -3.91 3.70 9.13
CA SER A 53 -5.19 3.00 8.99
C SER A 53 -6.35 3.74 9.69
N VAL A 54 -6.09 4.41 10.82
CA VAL A 54 -7.04 5.33 11.47
C VAL A 54 -7.36 6.54 10.58
N GLY A 55 -6.38 7.15 9.92
CA GLY A 55 -6.64 8.21 8.96
C GLY A 55 -7.44 7.73 7.75
N VAL A 56 -7.09 6.57 7.19
CA VAL A 56 -7.79 5.96 6.05
C VAL A 56 -9.24 5.64 6.38
N GLY A 57 -9.53 5.08 7.56
CA GLY A 57 -10.90 4.84 8.02
C GLY A 57 -11.71 6.13 8.23
N HIS A 58 -11.07 7.22 8.67
CA HIS A 58 -11.70 8.53 8.75
C HIS A 58 -12.09 9.06 7.36
N LEU A 59 -11.12 9.15 6.45
CA LEU A 59 -11.32 9.65 5.09
C LEU A 59 -12.34 8.81 4.30
N ALA A 60 -12.38 7.50 4.53
CA ALA A 60 -13.38 6.62 3.93
C ALA A 60 -14.82 7.02 4.29
N GLY A 61 -15.04 7.41 5.55
CA GLY A 61 -16.34 7.90 6.02
C GLY A 61 -16.71 9.25 5.42
N GLU A 62 -15.78 10.20 5.43
CA GLU A 62 -16.00 11.53 4.84
C GLU A 62 -16.27 11.47 3.34
N THR A 63 -15.52 10.63 2.63
CA THR A 63 -15.65 10.44 1.18
C THR A 63 -16.98 9.78 0.84
N PHE A 64 -17.41 8.77 1.60
CA PHE A 64 -18.73 8.18 1.44
C PHE A 64 -19.85 9.20 1.64
N ASP A 65 -19.76 10.00 2.70
CA ASP A 65 -20.77 11.01 3.01
C ASP A 65 -20.81 12.14 1.96
N ALA A 66 -19.67 12.46 1.35
CA ALA A 66 -19.59 13.41 0.23
C ALA A 66 -20.25 12.85 -1.04
N ILE A 67 -19.86 11.65 -1.49
CA ILE A 67 -20.37 11.01 -2.71
C ILE A 67 -21.89 10.76 -2.61
N PHE A 68 -22.34 10.25 -1.46
CA PHE A 68 -23.72 9.80 -1.27
C PHE A 68 -24.56 10.74 -0.40
N ARG A 69 -24.23 12.04 -0.41
CA ARG A 69 -24.91 13.07 0.40
C ARG A 69 -26.42 13.09 0.14
N VAL A 70 -26.81 13.07 -1.14
CA VAL A 70 -28.21 13.15 -1.61
C VAL A 70 -28.65 11.90 -2.37
N TYR A 71 -27.89 10.80 -2.26
CA TYR A 71 -28.24 9.56 -2.94
C TYR A 71 -29.47 8.90 -2.29
N PRO A 72 -30.51 8.55 -3.07
CA PRO A 72 -31.75 7.99 -2.53
C PRO A 72 -31.63 6.47 -2.36
N PHE A 73 -30.93 6.03 -1.29
CA PHE A 73 -30.90 4.62 -0.91
C PHE A 73 -32.30 4.09 -0.62
N SER A 74 -32.56 2.80 -0.85
CA SER A 74 -33.87 2.19 -0.56
C SER A 74 -34.30 2.34 0.90
N LYS A 75 -33.33 2.27 1.84
CA LYS A 75 -33.53 2.41 3.28
C LYS A 75 -32.32 3.12 3.93
N PRO A 76 -32.53 3.90 5.01
CA PRO A 76 -31.43 4.49 5.78
C PRO A 76 -30.42 3.47 6.34
N SER A 77 -30.88 2.25 6.65
CA SER A 77 -30.01 1.17 7.12
C SER A 77 -29.02 0.70 6.05
N VAL A 78 -29.38 0.72 4.77
CA VAL A 78 -28.47 0.36 3.67
C VAL A 78 -27.33 1.36 3.56
N LYS A 79 -27.63 2.67 3.63
CA LYS A 79 -26.61 3.73 3.67
C LYS A 79 -25.65 3.51 4.84
N THR A 80 -26.20 3.23 6.02
CA THR A 80 -25.43 3.02 7.26
C THR A 80 -24.51 1.81 7.12
N ARG A 81 -25.05 0.67 6.66
CA ARG A 81 -24.31 -0.58 6.42
C ARG A 81 -23.16 -0.40 5.43
N PHE A 82 -23.39 0.27 4.30
CA PHE A 82 -22.35 0.53 3.29
C PHE A 82 -21.27 1.46 3.80
N ARG A 83 -21.65 2.51 4.55
CA ARG A 83 -20.69 3.40 5.21
C ARG A 83 -19.83 2.64 6.21
N GLN A 84 -20.44 1.76 7.01
CA GLN A 84 -19.75 0.97 8.03
C GLN A 84 -18.79 -0.05 7.42
N VAL A 85 -19.22 -0.85 6.44
CA VAL A 85 -18.32 -1.85 5.81
C VAL A 85 -17.16 -1.18 5.08
N LEU A 86 -17.39 -0.02 4.46
CA LEU A 86 -16.33 0.77 3.84
C LEU A 86 -15.30 1.24 4.86
N ARG A 87 -15.75 1.80 6.00
CA ARG A 87 -14.86 2.22 7.07
C ARG A 87 -14.09 1.05 7.68
N LEU A 88 -14.72 -0.11 7.84
CA LEU A 88 -14.06 -1.33 8.32
C LEU A 88 -13.01 -1.84 7.34
N GLY A 89 -13.32 -1.91 6.04
CA GLY A 89 -12.33 -2.29 5.02
C GLY A 89 -11.17 -1.31 4.96
N ALA A 90 -11.45 -0.01 5.04
CA ALA A 90 -10.44 1.05 5.13
C ALA A 90 -9.58 0.95 6.40
N LEU A 91 -10.16 0.65 7.56
CA LEU A 91 -9.42 0.42 8.79
C LEU A 91 -8.51 -0.81 8.70
N LEU A 92 -8.97 -1.88 8.06
CA LEU A 92 -8.35 -3.20 8.13
C LEU A 92 -7.48 -3.55 6.91
N HIS A 93 -7.46 -2.73 5.85
CA HIS A 93 -6.73 -3.03 4.61
C HIS A 93 -5.25 -3.40 4.84
N ASP A 94 -4.63 -2.73 5.82
CA ASP A 94 -3.21 -2.84 6.14
C ASP A 94 -2.90 -3.76 7.34
N VAL A 95 -3.92 -4.39 7.91
CA VAL A 95 -3.76 -5.18 9.15
C VAL A 95 -2.89 -6.42 8.94
N GLY A 96 -2.61 -6.85 7.71
CA GLY A 96 -1.75 -7.99 7.40
C GLY A 96 -0.25 -7.69 7.35
N HIS A 97 0.16 -6.41 7.36
CA HIS A 97 1.57 -6.07 7.21
C HIS A 97 2.46 -6.59 8.35
N GLY A 98 3.61 -7.12 7.97
CA GLY A 98 4.69 -7.55 8.86
C GLY A 98 5.70 -6.43 9.13
N PRO A 99 6.73 -6.69 9.96
CA PRO A 99 7.79 -5.73 10.25
C PRO A 99 8.51 -5.29 8.99
N LEU A 100 8.71 -3.98 8.81
CA LEU A 100 9.26 -3.38 7.58
C LEU A 100 8.59 -3.85 6.27
N SER A 101 7.40 -4.45 6.38
CA SER A 101 6.45 -4.75 5.31
C SER A 101 7.02 -5.56 4.14
N HIS A 102 7.26 -4.96 2.98
CA HIS A 102 7.52 -5.71 1.75
C HIS A 102 8.83 -6.52 1.79
N THR A 103 9.87 -6.05 2.49
CA THR A 103 11.12 -6.80 2.54
C THR A 103 10.97 -8.11 3.31
N THR A 104 10.12 -8.16 4.32
CA THR A 104 9.91 -9.38 5.14
C THR A 104 8.94 -10.37 4.50
N GLU A 105 8.26 -10.01 3.41
CA GLU A 105 7.50 -10.97 2.60
C GLU A 105 8.38 -12.13 2.12
N GLN A 106 9.69 -11.92 1.94
CA GLN A 106 10.66 -12.96 1.55
C GLN A 106 10.78 -14.11 2.55
N VAL A 107 10.32 -13.93 3.78
CA VAL A 107 10.36 -14.94 4.86
C VAL A 107 8.97 -15.27 5.39
N MET A 108 7.91 -14.85 4.68
CA MET A 108 6.57 -15.39 4.87
C MET A 108 6.52 -16.86 4.41
N PRO A 109 5.66 -17.68 4.99
CA PRO A 109 5.53 -19.09 4.62
C PRO A 109 4.80 -19.23 3.27
N HIS A 110 4.66 -20.46 2.77
CA HIS A 110 3.79 -20.70 1.63
C HIS A 110 2.33 -20.38 1.98
N LEU A 111 1.56 -19.93 0.99
CA LEU A 111 0.15 -19.58 1.19
C LEU A 111 -0.66 -20.73 1.80
N SER A 112 -0.39 -21.96 1.38
CA SER A 112 -1.03 -23.17 1.92
C SER A 112 -0.84 -23.35 3.43
N GLU A 113 0.25 -22.83 4.00
CA GLU A 113 0.53 -22.91 5.43
C GLU A 113 -0.33 -21.96 6.27
N LEU A 114 -0.83 -20.87 5.67
CA LEU A 114 -1.75 -19.95 6.34
C LEU A 114 -3.10 -20.61 6.62
N LYS A 115 -3.52 -21.62 5.83
CA LYS A 115 -4.79 -22.34 6.02
C LYS A 115 -6.00 -21.40 6.18
N ILE A 116 -6.08 -20.36 5.35
CA ILE A 116 -7.18 -19.39 5.37
C ILE A 116 -8.49 -20.12 5.05
N GLN A 117 -9.47 -20.08 5.97
CA GLN A 117 -10.71 -20.84 5.79
C GLN A 117 -11.54 -20.33 4.63
N LEU A 118 -11.63 -19.00 4.52
CA LEU A 118 -12.36 -18.35 3.43
C LEU A 118 -11.85 -18.82 2.06
N TYR A 119 -10.54 -19.00 1.88
CA TYR A 119 -10.01 -19.44 0.59
C TYR A 119 -10.50 -20.84 0.20
N LYS A 120 -10.58 -21.78 1.16
CA LYS A 120 -11.15 -23.11 0.90
C LYS A 120 -12.63 -23.04 0.54
N GLU A 121 -13.39 -22.16 1.22
CA GLU A 121 -14.81 -21.96 0.92
C GLU A 121 -15.03 -21.37 -0.48
N GLN A 122 -14.05 -20.62 -1.01
CA GLN A 122 -14.16 -20.00 -2.33
C GLN A 122 -13.90 -20.97 -3.49
N GLU A 123 -13.25 -22.12 -3.24
CA GLU A 123 -13.00 -23.17 -4.25
C GLU A 123 -14.28 -23.66 -4.93
N GLN A 124 -15.43 -23.59 -4.24
CA GLN A 124 -16.72 -24.01 -4.79
C GLN A 124 -17.24 -23.12 -5.93
N TYR A 125 -16.72 -21.89 -6.09
CA TYR A 125 -17.17 -20.93 -7.10
C TYR A 125 -16.36 -21.00 -8.42
N GLY A 126 -15.44 -21.95 -8.56
CA GLY A 126 -14.76 -22.28 -9.82
C GLY A 126 -13.54 -21.40 -10.18
N GLU A 127 -13.08 -21.51 -11.44
CA GLU A 127 -11.84 -20.91 -11.96
C GLU A 127 -11.75 -19.37 -11.86
N GLU A 128 -12.88 -18.66 -11.84
CA GLU A 128 -12.88 -17.19 -11.68
C GLU A 128 -12.43 -16.76 -10.27
N ALA A 129 -12.58 -17.62 -9.26
CA ALA A 129 -12.01 -17.43 -7.91
C ALA A 129 -10.55 -17.96 -7.81
N HIS A 130 -10.06 -18.74 -8.78
CA HIS A 130 -8.76 -19.42 -8.74
C HIS A 130 -7.55 -18.50 -9.00
N THR A 131 -7.72 -17.28 -9.48
CA THR A 131 -6.60 -16.35 -9.72
C THR A 131 -5.84 -15.93 -8.44
N VAL A 132 -6.42 -16.18 -7.26
CA VAL A 132 -5.79 -15.90 -5.95
C VAL A 132 -4.98 -17.09 -5.39
N MET A 133 -5.17 -18.30 -5.94
CA MET A 133 -4.82 -19.55 -5.23
C MET A 133 -3.78 -20.43 -5.92
N ASN A 134 -2.67 -19.83 -6.39
CA ASN A 134 -1.45 -20.60 -6.52
C ASN A 134 -0.94 -20.98 -5.12
N HIS A 135 -1.44 -22.06 -4.54
CA HIS A 135 -1.12 -22.51 -3.18
C HIS A 135 0.39 -22.74 -2.93
N ASN A 136 1.18 -22.85 -4.00
CA ASN A 136 2.64 -23.00 -3.94
C ASN A 136 3.38 -21.65 -3.92
N ARG A 137 2.70 -20.51 -4.11
CA ARG A 137 3.31 -19.19 -3.95
C ARG A 137 3.56 -18.88 -2.48
N ARG A 138 4.48 -17.96 -2.22
CA ARG A 138 4.69 -17.38 -0.89
C ARG A 138 3.50 -16.48 -0.54
N ALA A 139 3.06 -16.51 0.71
CA ALA A 139 2.06 -15.58 1.20
C ALA A 139 2.59 -14.13 1.14
N ASN A 140 1.68 -13.18 1.04
CA ASN A 140 1.97 -11.76 1.13
C ASN A 140 1.14 -11.11 2.27
N HIS A 141 1.32 -9.81 2.48
CA HIS A 141 0.56 -9.08 3.51
C HIS A 141 -0.96 -9.07 3.25
N GLU A 142 -1.40 -9.07 1.98
CA GLU A 142 -2.84 -9.13 1.66
C GLU A 142 -3.47 -10.45 2.15
N ASP A 143 -2.77 -11.58 1.99
CA ASP A 143 -3.23 -12.87 2.52
C ASP A 143 -3.35 -12.86 4.05
N TYR A 144 -2.39 -12.25 4.74
CA TYR A 144 -2.47 -12.05 6.19
C TYR A 144 -3.60 -11.09 6.57
N THR A 145 -3.89 -10.06 5.77
CA THR A 145 -5.05 -9.18 5.97
C THR A 145 -6.33 -10.00 5.93
N ILE A 146 -6.52 -10.83 4.90
CA ILE A 146 -7.70 -11.71 4.82
C ILE A 146 -7.75 -12.65 6.02
N LYS A 147 -6.62 -13.28 6.38
CA LYS A 147 -6.54 -14.18 7.54
C LYS A 147 -6.93 -13.50 8.85
N TYR A 148 -6.48 -12.27 9.09
CA TYR A 148 -6.89 -11.50 10.26
C TYR A 148 -8.38 -11.20 10.23
N VAL A 149 -8.90 -10.73 9.10
CA VAL A 149 -10.31 -10.37 8.96
C VAL A 149 -11.23 -11.58 9.18
N THR A 150 -10.84 -12.79 8.74
CA THR A 150 -11.72 -13.97 8.76
C THR A 150 -11.46 -14.96 9.89
N ASP A 151 -10.20 -15.09 10.34
CA ASP A 151 -9.73 -16.20 11.18
C ASP A 151 -9.04 -15.75 12.50
N SER A 152 -9.36 -14.56 13.03
CA SER A 152 -8.74 -14.02 14.27
C SER A 152 -9.77 -13.40 15.24
N ALA A 153 -9.32 -12.79 16.35
CA ALA A 153 -10.21 -12.07 17.26
C ALA A 153 -10.90 -10.87 16.59
N ILE A 154 -10.33 -10.32 15.51
CA ILE A 154 -11.00 -9.33 14.66
C ILE A 154 -12.29 -9.93 14.08
N SER A 155 -12.26 -11.18 13.58
CA SER A 155 -13.43 -11.80 12.96
C SER A 155 -14.54 -12.06 13.97
N GLU A 156 -14.17 -12.44 15.20
CA GLU A 156 -15.10 -12.58 16.33
C GLU A 156 -15.71 -11.24 16.75
N THR A 157 -14.87 -10.19 16.81
CA THR A 157 -15.29 -8.82 17.13
C THR A 157 -16.27 -8.29 16.10
N LEU A 158 -16.01 -8.53 14.81
CA LEU A 158 -16.91 -8.16 13.71
C LEU A 158 -18.28 -8.83 13.88
N ARG A 159 -18.31 -10.16 14.06
CA ARG A 159 -19.55 -10.92 14.27
C ARG A 159 -20.35 -10.48 15.49
N THR A 160 -19.67 -10.07 16.55
CA THR A 160 -20.30 -9.68 17.82
C THR A 160 -20.87 -8.26 17.78
N ASN A 161 -20.15 -7.32 17.16
CA ASN A 161 -20.48 -5.88 17.26
C ASN A 161 -21.23 -5.33 16.04
N PHE A 162 -21.22 -6.04 14.90
CA PHE A 162 -21.85 -5.57 13.67
C PHE A 162 -22.90 -6.60 13.18
N PRO A 163 -24.19 -6.39 13.48
CA PRO A 163 -25.23 -7.40 13.20
C PRO A 163 -25.41 -7.69 11.70
N ASP A 164 -25.21 -6.67 10.86
CA ASP A 164 -25.43 -6.77 9.42
C ASP A 164 -24.15 -7.09 8.63
N ILE A 165 -22.97 -7.08 9.26
CA ILE A 165 -21.68 -7.20 8.57
C ILE A 165 -20.97 -8.47 9.04
N GLN A 166 -20.77 -9.40 8.11
CA GLN A 166 -19.95 -10.57 8.33
C GLN A 166 -18.50 -10.31 7.89
N PRO A 167 -17.51 -11.02 8.48
CA PRO A 167 -16.11 -10.93 8.06
C PRO A 167 -15.87 -11.04 6.56
N ILE A 168 -16.62 -11.92 5.88
CA ILE A 168 -16.51 -12.09 4.43
C ILE A 168 -16.89 -10.82 3.65
N HIS A 169 -17.81 -9.99 4.14
CA HIS A 169 -18.15 -8.72 3.48
C HIS A 169 -16.98 -7.74 3.50
N VAL A 170 -16.24 -7.68 4.62
CA VAL A 170 -15.03 -6.85 4.74
C VAL A 170 -13.92 -7.41 3.85
N ALA A 171 -13.71 -8.74 3.88
CA ALA A 171 -12.72 -9.42 3.04
C ALA A 171 -12.97 -9.18 1.55
N CYS A 172 -14.20 -9.35 1.07
CA CYS A 172 -14.61 -9.08 -0.32
C CYS A 172 -14.45 -7.60 -0.71
N LEU A 173 -14.47 -6.67 0.24
CA LEU A 173 -14.23 -5.27 -0.06
C LEU A 173 -12.74 -5.00 -0.33
N ILE A 174 -11.87 -5.60 0.49
CA ILE A 174 -10.40 -5.47 0.42
C ILE A 174 -9.85 -6.22 -0.80
N ASP A 175 -10.22 -7.49 -0.95
CA ASP A 175 -9.85 -8.33 -2.09
C ASP A 175 -11.04 -8.48 -3.05
N LYS A 176 -10.88 -7.89 -4.23
CA LYS A 176 -11.87 -7.84 -5.30
C LYS A 176 -12.05 -9.18 -6.01
N ALA A 177 -11.07 -10.08 -5.90
CA ALA A 177 -11.14 -11.40 -6.53
C ALA A 177 -12.01 -12.38 -5.74
N LEU A 178 -12.28 -12.11 -4.46
CA LEU A 178 -13.18 -12.94 -3.65
C LEU A 178 -14.63 -12.83 -4.12
N HIS A 179 -15.36 -13.93 -4.17
CA HIS A 179 -16.79 -13.96 -4.42
C HIS A 179 -17.56 -13.63 -3.13
N CYS A 180 -18.47 -12.66 -3.20
CA CYS A 180 -19.41 -12.36 -2.11
C CYS A 180 -20.65 -13.26 -2.28
N PRO A 181 -21.00 -14.10 -1.29
CA PRO A 181 -22.00 -15.16 -1.45
C PRO A 181 -23.45 -14.67 -1.48
N ASP A 182 -23.70 -13.42 -1.10
CA ASP A 182 -25.03 -12.83 -0.98
C ASP A 182 -25.13 -11.47 -1.68
N ASP A 183 -26.31 -10.87 -1.62
CA ASP A 183 -26.61 -9.56 -2.19
C ASP A 183 -26.22 -8.40 -1.27
N PHE A 184 -25.28 -8.61 -0.34
CA PHE A 184 -24.92 -7.64 0.69
C PHE A 184 -24.63 -6.26 0.11
N PHE A 185 -23.95 -6.17 -1.04
CA PHE A 185 -23.58 -4.92 -1.72
C PHE A 185 -24.63 -4.36 -2.69
N VAL A 186 -25.81 -4.97 -2.78
CA VAL A 186 -26.86 -4.57 -3.73
C VAL A 186 -27.89 -3.66 -3.06
N ASP A 187 -28.27 -2.58 -3.74
CA ASP A 187 -29.42 -1.73 -3.39
C ASP A 187 -30.21 -1.37 -4.65
N ASN A 188 -31.54 -1.54 -4.63
CA ASN A 188 -32.42 -1.30 -5.77
C ASN A 188 -31.93 -1.95 -7.09
N GLY A 189 -31.38 -3.16 -7.00
CA GLY A 189 -30.83 -3.89 -8.15
C GLY A 189 -29.53 -3.32 -8.72
N VAL A 190 -28.83 -2.46 -7.97
CA VAL A 190 -27.52 -1.91 -8.33
C VAL A 190 -26.47 -2.41 -7.35
N ASP A 191 -25.36 -2.92 -7.86
CA ASP A 191 -24.20 -3.38 -7.08
C ASP A 191 -23.25 -2.21 -6.77
N PHE A 192 -23.02 -1.97 -5.47
CA PHE A 192 -22.15 -0.92 -4.93
C PHE A 192 -20.74 -1.41 -4.62
N ARG A 193 -20.46 -2.71 -4.67
CA ARG A 193 -19.13 -3.23 -4.36
C ARG A 193 -18.03 -2.55 -5.19
N PRO A 194 -18.18 -2.30 -6.51
CA PRO A 194 -17.10 -1.72 -7.31
C PRO A 194 -16.67 -0.33 -6.81
N ILE A 195 -17.62 0.59 -6.57
CA ILE A 195 -17.29 1.93 -6.03
C ILE A 195 -16.71 1.84 -4.62
N LEU A 196 -17.27 1.02 -3.73
CA LEU A 196 -16.76 0.90 -2.36
C LEU A 196 -15.33 0.33 -2.35
N SER A 197 -15.05 -0.69 -3.15
CA SER A 197 -13.69 -1.23 -3.30
C SER A 197 -12.75 -0.24 -3.98
N GLN A 198 -13.22 0.61 -4.90
CA GLN A 198 -12.42 1.68 -5.50
C GLN A 198 -12.02 2.76 -4.47
N LEU A 199 -12.87 3.04 -3.48
CA LEU A 199 -12.56 3.99 -2.41
C LEU A 199 -11.45 3.48 -1.48
N VAL A 200 -11.30 2.16 -1.33
CA VAL A 200 -10.21 1.55 -0.56
C VAL A 200 -8.96 1.38 -1.42
N SER A 201 -9.11 0.92 -2.68
CA SER A 201 -8.00 0.62 -3.57
C SER A 201 -8.32 0.98 -5.04
N SER A 202 -7.81 2.11 -5.53
CA SER A 202 -7.87 2.59 -6.92
C SER A 202 -6.95 3.79 -7.14
N GLU A 203 -6.70 4.22 -8.38
CA GLU A 203 -5.85 5.41 -8.63
C GLU A 203 -6.29 6.70 -7.89
N LEU A 204 -7.52 6.75 -7.39
CA LEU A 204 -8.05 7.78 -6.49
C LEU A 204 -8.76 7.13 -5.28
N ASP A 205 -7.99 6.63 -4.32
CA ASP A 205 -8.47 5.99 -3.09
C ASP A 205 -8.07 6.75 -1.82
N VAL A 206 -8.72 6.43 -0.71
CA VAL A 206 -8.48 7.09 0.58
C VAL A 206 -7.19 6.63 1.26
N ASP A 207 -6.68 5.46 0.89
CA ASP A 207 -5.35 4.96 1.29
C ASP A 207 -4.25 5.94 0.82
N ARG A 208 -4.20 6.20 -0.49
CA ARG A 208 -3.24 7.14 -1.08
C ARG A 208 -3.43 8.56 -0.59
N MET A 209 -4.68 8.99 -0.39
CA MET A 209 -4.95 10.32 0.16
C MET A 209 -4.36 10.49 1.56
N ASP A 210 -4.50 9.49 2.45
CA ASP A 210 -3.92 9.56 3.78
C ASP A 210 -2.40 9.52 3.71
N TYR A 211 -1.81 8.51 3.07
CA TYR A 211 -0.36 8.34 3.17
C TYR A 211 0.38 9.50 2.50
N LEU A 212 -0.13 10.10 1.41
CA LEU A 212 0.57 11.21 0.77
C LEU A 212 0.71 12.42 1.71
N GLU A 213 -0.39 12.83 2.34
CA GLU A 213 -0.38 13.91 3.33
C GLU A 213 0.44 13.53 4.57
N ARG A 214 0.21 12.33 5.11
CA ARG A 214 0.83 11.85 6.34
C ARG A 214 2.33 11.66 6.17
N ASP A 215 2.76 10.97 5.13
CA ASP A 215 4.18 10.78 4.83
C ASP A 215 4.86 12.13 4.58
N SER A 216 4.21 13.05 3.85
CA SER A 216 4.76 14.40 3.64
C SER A 216 4.93 15.13 4.96
N TYR A 217 3.92 15.08 5.83
CA TYR A 217 3.92 15.70 7.16
C TYR A 217 5.06 15.17 8.03
N PHE A 218 5.15 13.85 8.22
CA PHE A 218 6.16 13.24 9.10
C PHE A 218 7.57 13.28 8.51
N CYS A 219 7.72 13.20 7.18
CA CYS A 219 9.03 13.41 6.55
C CYS A 219 9.49 14.88 6.57
N GLY A 220 8.60 15.83 6.89
CA GLY A 220 8.89 17.26 6.82
C GLY A 220 9.07 17.77 5.40
N THR A 221 8.39 17.16 4.43
CA THR A 221 8.44 17.54 3.01
C THR A 221 7.14 18.21 2.58
N ASN A 222 7.16 18.88 1.43
CA ASN A 222 5.96 19.48 0.83
C ASN A 222 5.51 18.74 -0.44
N TYR A 223 6.11 17.59 -0.77
CA TYR A 223 5.90 16.91 -2.04
C TYR A 223 4.57 16.15 -2.11
N GLY A 224 4.04 15.70 -0.96
CA GLY A 224 2.83 14.89 -0.87
C GLY A 224 1.56 15.67 -0.50
N LYS A 225 1.63 17.02 -0.49
CA LYS A 225 0.47 17.85 -0.17
C LYS A 225 -0.51 17.89 -1.34
N ILE A 226 -1.78 17.65 -1.05
CA ILE A 226 -2.88 17.57 -2.00
C ILE A 226 -4.06 18.43 -1.52
N ASP A 227 -4.90 18.89 -2.45
CA ASP A 227 -6.17 19.53 -2.08
C ASP A 227 -7.22 18.49 -1.73
N LEU A 228 -7.01 17.83 -0.58
CA LEU A 228 -7.80 16.71 -0.10
C LEU A 228 -9.29 17.05 0.00
N SER A 229 -9.59 18.18 0.63
CA SER A 229 -10.98 18.64 0.81
C SER A 229 -11.66 18.86 -0.52
N TRP A 230 -11.01 19.51 -1.49
CA TRP A 230 -11.62 19.73 -2.80
C TRP A 230 -11.82 18.43 -3.58
N LEU A 231 -10.86 17.51 -3.53
CA LEU A 231 -11.00 16.20 -4.17
C LEU A 231 -12.19 15.44 -3.60
N ILE A 232 -12.28 15.26 -2.28
CA ILE A 232 -13.35 14.54 -1.61
C ILE A 232 -14.72 15.13 -1.95
N GLN A 233 -14.87 16.46 -1.91
CA GLN A 233 -16.13 17.14 -2.21
C GLN A 233 -16.56 17.02 -3.69
N ASN A 234 -15.65 16.58 -4.56
CA ASN A 234 -15.89 16.42 -5.99
C ASN A 234 -15.85 14.98 -6.49
N MET A 235 -15.56 14.02 -5.61
CA MET A 235 -15.82 12.62 -5.89
C MET A 235 -17.33 12.39 -5.99
N THR A 236 -17.73 11.54 -6.91
CA THR A 236 -19.12 11.22 -7.25
C THR A 236 -19.22 9.76 -7.69
N PHE A 237 -20.34 9.35 -8.26
CA PHE A 237 -20.55 8.01 -8.80
C PHE A 237 -20.99 8.07 -10.26
N HIS A 238 -20.73 6.98 -10.99
CA HIS A 238 -21.25 6.73 -12.32
C HIS A 238 -21.90 5.34 -12.35
N ARG A 239 -23.18 5.28 -12.75
CA ARG A 239 -23.90 4.01 -12.91
C ARG A 239 -23.72 3.48 -14.33
N ARG A 240 -23.27 2.23 -14.44
CA ARG A 240 -23.19 1.49 -15.71
C ARG A 240 -23.50 0.03 -15.49
N GLU A 241 -24.36 -0.56 -16.33
CA GLU A 241 -24.67 -2.00 -16.32
C GLU A 241 -25.04 -2.55 -14.91
N ASN A 242 -25.90 -1.81 -14.19
CA ASN A 242 -26.31 -2.12 -12.80
C ASN A 242 -25.17 -2.17 -11.77
N LYS A 243 -24.03 -1.55 -12.05
CA LYS A 243 -22.92 -1.34 -11.11
C LYS A 243 -22.67 0.14 -10.89
N MET A 244 -22.29 0.51 -9.67
CA MET A 244 -21.78 1.83 -9.34
C MET A 244 -20.27 1.85 -9.41
N TYR A 245 -19.72 2.81 -10.16
CA TYR A 245 -18.29 3.08 -10.27
C TYR A 245 -17.96 4.45 -9.70
N LEU A 246 -16.73 4.60 -9.21
CA LEU A 246 -16.21 5.89 -8.75
C LEU A 246 -16.16 6.88 -9.90
N GLY A 247 -16.68 8.07 -9.64
CA GLY A 247 -16.63 9.22 -10.52
C GLY A 247 -15.88 10.39 -9.90
N LEU A 248 -15.37 11.29 -10.74
CA LEU A 248 -14.81 12.58 -10.35
C LEU A 248 -15.46 13.68 -11.19
N ASN A 249 -15.94 14.74 -10.56
CA ASN A 249 -16.46 15.89 -11.31
C ASN A 249 -15.33 16.55 -12.11
N ARG A 250 -15.58 16.86 -13.38
CA ARG A 250 -14.58 17.46 -14.31
C ARG A 250 -13.86 18.66 -13.72
N ARG A 251 -14.53 19.50 -12.94
CA ARG A 251 -13.93 20.69 -12.31
C ARG A 251 -12.80 20.39 -11.30
N ALA A 252 -12.73 19.17 -10.79
CA ALA A 252 -11.66 18.73 -9.88
C ALA A 252 -10.55 17.93 -10.60
N LEU A 253 -10.61 17.82 -11.94
CA LEU A 253 -9.61 17.09 -12.71
C LEU A 253 -8.19 17.67 -12.52
N TYR A 254 -8.05 18.99 -12.45
CA TYR A 254 -6.75 19.63 -12.22
C TYR A 254 -6.20 19.33 -10.82
N SER A 255 -7.05 19.27 -9.79
CA SER A 255 -6.61 18.85 -8.46
C SER A 255 -6.24 17.37 -8.41
N PHE A 256 -6.85 16.54 -9.26
CA PHE A 256 -6.43 15.16 -9.46
C PHE A 256 -5.07 15.08 -10.17
N ASP A 257 -4.80 15.96 -11.14
CA ASP A 257 -3.48 16.09 -11.76
C ASP A 257 -2.40 16.45 -10.72
N ASP A 258 -2.69 17.40 -9.83
CA ASP A 258 -1.79 17.76 -8.71
C ASP A 258 -1.58 16.59 -7.74
N PHE A 259 -2.62 15.81 -7.46
CA PHE A 259 -2.52 14.58 -6.67
C PHE A 259 -1.56 13.57 -7.31
N LEU A 260 -1.67 13.35 -8.63
CA LEU A 260 -0.77 12.46 -9.36
C LEU A 260 0.67 12.96 -9.30
N ILE A 261 0.91 14.26 -9.57
CA ILE A 261 2.25 14.86 -9.51
C ILE A 261 2.84 14.73 -8.11
N SER A 262 2.05 14.97 -7.07
CA SER A 262 2.47 14.83 -5.67
C SER A 262 2.89 13.40 -5.35
N ARG A 263 2.11 12.41 -5.82
CA ARG A 263 2.47 10.99 -5.72
C ARG A 263 3.76 10.67 -6.45
N HIS A 264 3.96 11.22 -7.65
CA HIS A 264 5.20 11.04 -8.41
C HIS A 264 6.43 11.53 -7.63
N HIS A 265 6.34 12.75 -7.07
CA HIS A 265 7.43 13.34 -6.30
C HIS A 265 7.69 12.58 -5.00
N MET A 266 6.66 12.18 -4.26
CA MET A 266 6.83 11.35 -3.06
C MET A 266 7.56 10.04 -3.38
N HIS A 267 7.22 9.41 -4.51
CA HIS A 267 7.87 8.18 -4.94
C HIS A 267 9.36 8.38 -5.25
N LEU A 268 9.72 9.43 -5.98
CA LEU A 268 11.12 9.70 -6.34
C LEU A 268 11.96 10.17 -5.15
N MET A 269 11.39 11.05 -4.31
CA MET A 269 12.13 11.79 -3.29
C MET A 269 12.18 11.08 -1.94
N VAL A 270 11.11 10.36 -1.57
CA VAL A 270 10.98 9.71 -0.26
C VAL A 270 11.09 8.20 -0.40
N TYR A 271 10.20 7.57 -1.17
CA TYR A 271 10.12 6.10 -1.24
C TYR A 271 11.34 5.49 -1.92
N CYS A 272 11.83 6.13 -2.99
CA CYS A 272 13.05 5.72 -3.69
C CYS A 272 14.33 6.35 -3.13
N HIS A 273 14.31 6.93 -1.92
CA HIS A 273 15.50 7.56 -1.37
C HIS A 273 16.62 6.52 -1.15
N HIS A 274 17.82 6.80 -1.66
CA HIS A 274 18.94 5.86 -1.73
C HIS A 274 19.25 5.16 -0.40
N LYS A 275 19.11 5.88 0.71
CA LYS A 275 19.41 5.33 2.03
C LYS A 275 18.33 4.33 2.48
N SER A 276 17.05 4.52 2.19
CA SER A 276 16.03 3.50 2.49
C SER A 276 16.30 2.24 1.64
N ILE A 277 16.53 2.44 0.34
CA ILE A 277 16.79 1.37 -0.63
C ILE A 277 17.97 0.48 -0.21
N ILE A 278 19.09 1.06 0.24
CA ILE A 278 20.24 0.23 0.63
C ILE A 278 20.00 -0.58 1.91
N TYR A 279 19.21 -0.06 2.86
CA TYR A 279 18.86 -0.85 4.04
C TYR A 279 17.88 -1.98 3.71
N GLU A 280 16.91 -1.73 2.83
CA GLU A 280 16.00 -2.76 2.32
C GLU A 280 16.77 -3.85 1.56
N GLU A 281 17.73 -3.46 0.70
CA GLU A 281 18.55 -4.42 -0.05
C GLU A 281 19.47 -5.23 0.86
N MET A 282 20.11 -4.62 1.87
CA MET A 282 20.87 -5.36 2.88
C MET A 282 19.96 -6.32 3.66
N LEU A 283 18.74 -5.89 4.01
CA LEU A 283 17.79 -6.75 4.71
C LEU A 283 17.34 -7.91 3.83
N ASN A 284 17.03 -7.66 2.56
CA ASN A 284 16.68 -8.69 1.59
C ASN A 284 17.80 -9.74 1.44
N ARG A 285 19.06 -9.30 1.32
CA ARG A 285 20.23 -10.18 1.27
C ARG A 285 20.38 -11.02 2.53
N TYR A 286 20.08 -10.45 3.70
CA TYR A 286 20.04 -11.21 4.94
C TYR A 286 18.90 -12.24 4.92
N LEU A 287 17.68 -11.81 4.64
CA LEU A 287 16.48 -12.65 4.73
C LEU A 287 16.50 -13.82 3.74
N THR A 288 17.20 -13.67 2.62
CA THR A 288 17.36 -14.70 1.59
C THR A 288 18.66 -15.51 1.74
N SER A 289 19.51 -15.21 2.73
CA SER A 289 20.75 -15.96 2.95
C SER A 289 20.50 -17.30 3.65
N PRO A 290 21.34 -18.34 3.40
CA PRO A 290 21.15 -19.66 4.00
C PRO A 290 21.24 -19.70 5.54
N ASP A 291 21.88 -18.70 6.14
CA ASP A 291 22.06 -18.54 7.58
C ASP A 291 20.99 -17.65 8.25
N CYS A 292 20.00 -17.17 7.49
CA CYS A 292 18.85 -16.49 8.05
C CYS A 292 18.03 -17.46 8.91
N THR A 293 17.69 -17.03 10.13
CA THR A 293 16.81 -17.79 11.03
C THR A 293 15.53 -17.02 11.36
N PHE A 294 15.33 -15.84 10.77
CA PHE A 294 14.10 -15.08 10.90
C PHE A 294 13.04 -15.62 9.95
N VAL A 295 11.96 -16.14 10.51
CA VAL A 295 10.80 -16.61 9.74
C VAL A 295 9.53 -15.99 10.30
N LEU A 296 8.59 -15.66 9.42
CA LEU A 296 7.25 -15.24 9.81
C LEU A 296 6.34 -16.47 9.92
N PRO A 297 5.60 -16.64 11.02
CA PRO A 297 4.78 -17.82 11.24
C PRO A 297 3.46 -17.75 10.45
N GLY A 298 2.98 -18.91 9.98
CA GLY A 298 1.63 -19.03 9.38
C GLY A 298 0.49 -19.00 10.42
N ASP A 299 0.81 -19.33 11.69
CA ASP A 299 -0.14 -19.15 12.80
C ASP A 299 -0.33 -17.67 13.12
N ILE A 300 -1.59 -17.23 13.14
CA ILE A 300 -1.94 -15.80 13.23
C ILE A 300 -1.67 -15.22 14.63
N ASN A 301 -1.77 -16.03 15.68
CA ASN A 301 -1.51 -15.60 17.04
C ASN A 301 -0.01 -15.42 17.26
N GLU A 302 0.82 -16.30 16.69
CA GLU A 302 2.27 -16.11 16.66
C GLU A 302 2.65 -14.93 15.77
N TYR A 303 2.04 -14.77 14.59
CA TYR A 303 2.34 -13.67 13.65
C TYR A 303 2.07 -12.30 14.28
N THR A 304 1.03 -12.20 15.12
CA THR A 304 0.69 -10.97 15.88
C THR A 304 1.83 -10.49 16.78
N LYS A 305 2.75 -11.37 17.17
CA LYS A 305 3.92 -11.04 17.99
C LYS A 305 5.12 -10.55 17.16
N TYR A 306 5.01 -10.46 15.83
CA TYR A 306 6.09 -10.00 14.95
C TYR A 306 5.86 -8.54 14.55
N ASN A 307 6.81 -7.70 14.94
CA ASN A 307 6.81 -6.25 14.72
C ASN A 307 8.26 -5.75 14.57
N ASP A 308 8.46 -4.46 14.33
CA ASP A 308 9.78 -3.92 14.00
C ASP A 308 10.79 -4.15 15.12
N TYR A 309 10.37 -4.11 16.39
CA TYR A 309 11.25 -4.36 17.54
C TYR A 309 11.81 -5.78 17.54
N ARG A 310 10.97 -6.78 17.26
CA ARG A 310 11.39 -8.19 17.21
C ARG A 310 12.35 -8.45 16.07
N LEU A 311 12.12 -7.82 14.91
CA LEU A 311 13.06 -7.90 13.78
C LEU A 311 14.40 -7.26 14.15
N HIS A 312 14.40 -6.09 14.77
CA HIS A 312 15.64 -5.43 15.19
C HIS A 312 16.42 -6.22 16.25
N GLU A 313 15.73 -6.79 17.25
CA GLU A 313 16.35 -7.68 18.23
C GLU A 313 17.02 -8.87 17.53
N HIS A 314 16.31 -9.51 16.62
CA HIS A 314 16.85 -10.62 15.83
C HIS A 314 18.10 -10.21 15.03
N LEU A 315 18.03 -9.12 14.28
CA LEU A 315 19.16 -8.61 13.47
C LEU A 315 20.38 -8.31 14.34
N SER A 316 20.18 -7.81 15.56
CA SER A 316 21.28 -7.50 16.48
C SER A 316 22.01 -8.74 16.99
N GLY A 317 21.29 -9.85 17.19
CA GLY A 317 21.85 -11.13 17.64
C GLY A 317 22.39 -12.03 16.53
N ALA A 318 22.00 -11.78 15.26
CA ALA A 318 22.41 -12.60 14.13
C ALA A 318 23.90 -12.40 13.78
N ASN A 319 24.68 -13.49 13.73
CA ASN A 319 26.07 -13.46 13.30
C ASN A 319 26.20 -13.46 11.76
N ASN A 320 25.59 -12.46 11.11
CA ASN A 320 25.60 -12.28 9.66
C ASN A 320 26.07 -10.85 9.31
N PRO A 321 26.95 -10.66 8.31
CA PRO A 321 27.47 -9.34 7.96
C PRO A 321 26.40 -8.30 7.61
N TRP A 322 25.34 -8.70 6.90
CA TRP A 322 24.23 -7.82 6.51
C TRP A 322 23.42 -7.39 7.74
N ALA A 323 23.03 -8.37 8.57
CA ALA A 323 22.29 -8.11 9.80
C ALA A 323 23.06 -7.18 10.75
N GLN A 324 24.36 -7.43 10.94
CA GLN A 324 25.22 -6.59 11.78
C GLN A 324 25.39 -5.17 11.24
N ARG A 325 25.51 -5.00 9.91
CA ARG A 325 25.55 -3.65 9.30
C ARG A 325 24.26 -2.88 9.53
N ILE A 326 23.10 -3.55 9.41
CA ILE A 326 21.80 -2.92 9.69
C ILE A 326 21.72 -2.51 11.18
N ALA A 327 21.98 -3.45 12.09
CA ALA A 327 21.90 -3.24 13.53
C ALA A 327 22.84 -2.12 14.02
N GLN A 328 24.06 -2.04 13.47
CA GLN A 328 25.06 -1.03 13.83
C GLN A 328 24.96 0.27 13.01
N ARG A 329 23.96 0.40 12.13
CA ARG A 329 23.77 1.54 11.22
C ARG A 329 25.01 1.86 10.37
N LYS A 330 25.62 0.83 9.78
CA LYS A 330 26.77 0.93 8.87
C LYS A 330 26.40 0.52 7.43
N PRO A 331 25.51 1.28 6.76
CA PRO A 331 25.08 0.93 5.41
C PRO A 331 26.20 1.12 4.40
N PHE A 332 26.07 0.43 3.26
CA PHE A 332 26.87 0.75 2.08
C PHE A 332 26.57 2.20 1.64
N LYS A 333 27.58 2.85 1.06
CA LYS A 333 27.53 4.24 0.62
C LYS A 333 27.26 4.30 -0.87
N VAL A 334 26.42 5.24 -1.29
CA VAL A 334 26.21 5.54 -2.71
C VAL A 334 27.53 6.02 -3.29
N LEU A 335 27.98 5.34 -4.33
CA LEU A 335 29.10 5.76 -5.15
C LEU A 335 28.59 6.55 -6.36
N ILE A 336 27.54 6.03 -7.02
CA ILE A 336 26.89 6.65 -8.18
C ILE A 336 25.38 6.54 -8.03
N GLU A 337 24.70 7.60 -8.45
CA GLU A 337 23.26 7.65 -8.69
C GLU A 337 23.01 8.26 -10.07
N GLN A 338 22.23 7.58 -10.91
CA GLN A 338 21.87 8.03 -12.25
C GLN A 338 20.34 8.03 -12.39
N HIS A 339 19.80 9.13 -12.88
CA HIS A 339 18.38 9.29 -13.17
C HIS A 339 18.17 9.19 -14.67
N ASN A 340 17.53 8.11 -15.10
CA ASN A 340 17.34 7.77 -16.50
C ASN A 340 15.85 7.61 -16.85
N THR A 341 15.54 7.77 -18.13
CA THR A 341 14.20 7.53 -18.70
C THR A 341 14.12 6.23 -19.50
N ALA A 342 15.25 5.53 -19.62
CA ALA A 342 15.42 4.25 -20.30
C ALA A 342 16.53 3.46 -19.61
N GLU A 343 16.59 2.15 -19.86
CA GLU A 343 17.64 1.31 -19.28
C GLU A 343 19.03 1.71 -19.82
N SER A 344 20.04 1.69 -18.94
CA SER A 344 21.42 2.04 -19.25
C SER A 344 22.34 0.88 -18.91
N GLU A 345 23.31 0.60 -19.79
CA GLU A 345 24.35 -0.41 -19.54
C GLU A 345 25.49 0.13 -18.66
N SER A 346 25.58 1.45 -18.47
CA SER A 346 26.67 2.12 -17.73
C SER A 346 26.83 1.58 -16.29
N PRO A 347 25.76 1.42 -15.48
CA PRO A 347 25.91 0.88 -14.13
C PRO A 347 26.49 -0.55 -14.09
N GLU A 348 26.19 -1.38 -15.09
CA GLU A 348 26.71 -2.74 -15.16
C GLU A 348 28.18 -2.77 -15.53
N ALA A 349 28.62 -1.89 -16.45
CA ALA A 349 30.03 -1.75 -16.78
C ALA A 349 30.87 -1.30 -15.57
N ILE A 350 30.34 -0.35 -14.79
CA ILE A 350 31.00 0.16 -13.58
C ILE A 350 31.10 -0.92 -12.51
N LYS A 351 30.01 -1.65 -12.26
CA LYS A 351 29.99 -2.78 -11.34
C LYS A 351 31.10 -3.78 -11.69
N LYS A 352 31.18 -4.21 -12.95
CA LYS A 352 32.20 -5.17 -13.41
C LYS A 352 33.63 -4.66 -13.20
N ALA A 353 33.87 -3.38 -13.44
CA ALA A 353 35.19 -2.79 -13.24
C ALA A 353 35.60 -2.77 -11.76
N LEU A 354 34.68 -2.41 -10.86
CA LEU A 354 34.93 -2.41 -9.41
C LEU A 354 35.13 -3.83 -8.86
N GLU A 355 34.33 -4.79 -9.32
CA GLU A 355 34.44 -6.20 -8.92
C GLU A 355 35.76 -6.83 -9.42
N ALA A 356 36.27 -6.40 -10.58
CA ALA A 356 37.57 -6.85 -11.09
C ALA A 356 38.74 -6.42 -10.17
N ASP A 357 38.59 -5.33 -9.43
CA ASP A 357 39.54 -4.85 -8.42
C ASP A 357 39.22 -5.38 -7.00
N GLY A 358 38.32 -6.37 -6.89
CA GLY A 358 37.97 -7.03 -5.63
C GLY A 358 37.05 -6.23 -4.71
N ILE A 359 36.39 -5.18 -5.22
CA ILE A 359 35.45 -4.37 -4.43
C ILE A 359 34.05 -4.96 -4.55
N GLU A 360 33.46 -5.32 -3.41
CA GLU A 360 32.06 -5.72 -3.34
C GLU A 360 31.13 -4.55 -3.68
N VAL A 361 30.21 -4.78 -4.62
CA VAL A 361 29.26 -3.79 -5.13
C VAL A 361 27.83 -4.26 -4.91
N ILE A 362 26.98 -3.35 -4.46
CA ILE A 362 25.53 -3.52 -4.50
C ILE A 362 25.00 -2.60 -5.61
N ARG A 363 24.33 -3.19 -6.61
CA ARG A 363 23.59 -2.45 -7.63
C ARG A 363 22.11 -2.54 -7.33
N THR A 364 21.42 -1.40 -7.35
CA THR A 364 19.95 -1.37 -7.27
C THR A 364 19.40 -0.53 -8.41
N SER A 365 18.20 -0.87 -8.88
CA SER A 365 17.46 -0.07 -9.86
C SER A 365 16.04 0.15 -9.34
N SER A 366 15.71 1.39 -8.99
CA SER A 366 14.36 1.76 -8.56
C SER A 366 13.57 2.26 -9.75
N LYS A 367 12.44 1.62 -10.07
CA LYS A 367 11.57 2.02 -11.18
C LYS A 367 10.30 2.68 -10.63
N ALA A 368 10.16 3.98 -10.86
CA ALA A 368 8.99 4.76 -10.50
C ALA A 368 8.06 4.93 -11.71
N ARG A 369 6.78 4.58 -11.58
CA ARG A 369 5.75 4.81 -12.59
C ARG A 369 4.57 5.56 -11.99
N LEU A 370 3.95 6.41 -12.81
CA LEU A 370 2.83 7.23 -12.34
C LEU A 370 1.51 6.49 -12.29
N SER A 371 1.27 5.42 -13.03
CA SER A 371 -0.03 4.73 -13.03
C SER A 371 0.08 3.26 -13.37
N LYS A 372 -0.87 2.47 -12.85
CA LYS A 372 -1.05 1.06 -13.19
C LYS A 372 -1.85 0.83 -14.49
N TYR A 373 -2.56 1.85 -15.00
CA TYR A 373 -3.44 1.71 -16.17
C TYR A 373 -2.73 1.24 -17.46
N HIS A 374 -1.43 1.49 -17.59
CA HIS A 374 -0.65 1.21 -18.79
C HIS A 374 0.13 -0.11 -18.73
N THR A 375 0.08 -0.84 -17.61
CA THR A 375 0.97 -1.98 -17.35
C THR A 375 0.27 -3.22 -16.79
N ALA A 376 -0.99 -3.08 -16.38
CA ALA A 376 -1.78 -4.17 -15.83
C ALA A 376 -2.10 -5.24 -16.88
N SER A 377 -1.98 -6.52 -16.49
CA SER A 377 -2.62 -7.62 -17.22
C SER A 377 -4.14 -7.37 -17.35
N PRO A 378 -4.86 -8.00 -18.29
CA PRO A 378 -6.33 -7.85 -18.39
C PRO A 378 -7.07 -8.13 -17.07
N GLU A 379 -6.50 -8.99 -16.23
CA GLU A 379 -6.99 -9.39 -14.90
C GLU A 379 -6.64 -8.34 -13.82
N GLU A 380 -5.52 -7.62 -13.97
CA GLU A 380 -5.09 -6.54 -13.07
C GLU A 380 -5.69 -5.15 -13.44
N ARG A 381 -6.49 -5.05 -14.51
CA ARG A 381 -7.05 -3.78 -14.95
C ARG A 381 -7.90 -3.18 -13.83
N ALA A 382 -7.33 -2.17 -13.17
CA ALA A 382 -8.01 -1.39 -12.16
C ALA A 382 -9.39 -0.95 -12.68
N LEU A 383 -10.42 -1.15 -11.86
CA LEU A 383 -11.78 -0.70 -12.17
C LEU A 383 -11.73 0.75 -12.65
N GLN A 384 -12.42 1.01 -13.76
CA GLN A 384 -12.38 2.30 -14.42
C GLN A 384 -13.01 3.36 -13.51
N ILE A 385 -12.30 4.48 -13.34
CA ILE A 385 -12.83 5.69 -12.72
C ILE A 385 -13.29 6.61 -13.84
N TYR A 386 -14.42 7.29 -13.64
CA TYR A 386 -15.03 8.12 -14.67
C TYR A 386 -14.95 9.61 -14.32
N VAL A 387 -14.67 10.46 -15.31
CA VAL A 387 -14.86 11.91 -15.21
C VAL A 387 -16.29 12.22 -15.65
N VAL A 388 -17.05 12.87 -14.77
CA VAL A 388 -18.44 13.27 -14.98
C VAL A 388 -18.51 14.78 -15.08
N ASP A 389 -19.24 15.30 -16.06
CA ASP A 389 -19.52 16.74 -16.14
C ASP A 389 -20.90 17.04 -15.54
N GLN A 390 -20.94 17.90 -14.52
CA GLN A 390 -22.20 18.30 -13.89
C GLN A 390 -22.87 19.46 -14.65
N TYR A 391 -22.10 20.26 -15.39
CA TYR A 391 -22.59 21.45 -16.08
C TYR A 391 -22.93 21.14 -17.54
N ASP A 392 -22.20 20.24 -18.17
CA ASP A 392 -22.51 19.71 -19.49
C ASP A 392 -23.26 18.38 -19.38
N ARG A 393 -24.60 18.45 -19.38
CA ARG A 393 -25.47 17.27 -19.31
C ARG A 393 -25.43 16.41 -20.58
N TRP A 394 -24.83 16.91 -21.66
CA TRP A 394 -24.70 16.18 -22.93
C TRP A 394 -23.36 15.43 -23.01
N ALA A 395 -22.36 15.88 -22.25
CA ALA A 395 -21.08 15.17 -22.13
C ALA A 395 -21.29 13.79 -21.48
N GLN A 396 -20.87 12.76 -22.22
CA GLN A 396 -20.85 11.40 -21.68
C GLN A 396 -19.71 11.26 -20.67
N PRO A 397 -19.93 10.54 -19.55
CA PRO A 397 -18.85 10.17 -18.63
C PRO A 397 -17.71 9.49 -19.39
N SER A 398 -16.49 9.93 -19.13
CA SER A 398 -15.29 9.48 -19.85
C SER A 398 -14.31 8.84 -18.87
N PRO A 399 -13.54 7.81 -19.28
CA PRO A 399 -12.51 7.25 -18.41
C PRO A 399 -11.49 8.30 -17.95
N ILE A 400 -11.14 8.30 -16.67
CA ILE A 400 -10.18 9.27 -16.11
C ILE A 400 -8.82 9.19 -16.81
N ASN A 401 -8.40 7.98 -17.18
CA ASN A 401 -7.13 7.73 -17.85
C ASN A 401 -7.07 8.25 -19.30
N GLN A 402 -8.22 8.57 -19.89
CA GLN A 402 -8.33 9.17 -21.21
C GLN A 402 -8.55 10.70 -21.16
N THR A 403 -8.77 11.24 -19.96
CA THR A 403 -9.18 12.64 -19.78
C THR A 403 -8.05 13.55 -19.29
N THR A 404 -7.06 13.01 -18.58
CA THR A 404 -5.85 13.76 -18.19
C THR A 404 -4.68 13.44 -19.10
N GLU A 405 -3.94 14.48 -19.50
CA GLU A 405 -2.67 14.35 -20.24
C GLU A 405 -1.51 13.92 -19.32
N ILE A 406 -1.66 14.02 -17.99
CA ILE A 406 -0.61 13.67 -17.03
C ILE A 406 -0.23 12.19 -17.13
N PHE A 407 -1.20 11.28 -17.31
CA PHE A 407 -0.89 9.86 -17.50
C PHE A 407 -0.05 9.61 -18.74
N GLN A 408 -0.34 10.30 -19.85
CA GLN A 408 0.43 10.17 -21.10
C GLN A 408 1.83 10.76 -20.95
N ARG A 409 1.96 11.94 -20.34
CA ARG A 409 3.27 12.61 -20.17
C ARG A 409 4.23 11.88 -19.24
N TYR A 410 3.68 11.14 -18.26
CA TYR A 410 4.46 10.37 -17.27
C TYR A 410 4.27 8.85 -17.42
N GLU A 411 3.92 8.38 -18.64
CA GLU A 411 3.79 6.96 -18.96
C GLU A 411 5.15 6.23 -18.84
N GLY A 412 6.24 6.93 -19.17
CA GLY A 412 7.60 6.42 -19.05
C GLY A 412 8.02 6.16 -17.61
N ALA A 413 8.68 5.03 -17.38
CA ALA A 413 9.31 4.77 -16.08
C ALA A 413 10.47 5.75 -15.85
N ARG A 414 10.51 6.35 -14.66
CA ARG A 414 11.75 6.97 -14.16
C ARG A 414 12.56 5.87 -13.50
N ILE A 415 13.80 5.70 -13.94
CA ILE A 415 14.71 4.68 -13.45
C ILE A 415 15.80 5.40 -12.67
N ILE A 416 15.97 5.03 -11.40
CA ILE A 416 17.08 5.51 -10.57
C ILE A 416 18.01 4.33 -10.34
N ASP A 417 19.10 4.30 -11.10
CA ASP A 417 20.15 3.29 -10.96
C ASP A 417 21.20 3.76 -9.96
N ARG A 418 21.60 2.86 -9.07
CA ARG A 418 22.57 3.15 -8.02
C ARG A 418 23.60 2.05 -7.87
N ILE A 419 24.81 2.48 -7.57
CA ILE A 419 25.94 1.63 -7.20
C ILE A 419 26.34 2.02 -5.79
N TYR A 420 26.38 1.04 -4.90
CA TYR A 420 26.84 1.20 -3.53
C TYR A 420 28.07 0.35 -3.28
N VAL A 421 28.95 0.87 -2.42
CA VAL A 421 30.16 0.19 -1.95
C VAL A 421 30.25 0.29 -0.44
N ALA A 422 30.94 -0.65 0.19
CA ALA A 422 31.17 -0.61 1.63
C ALA A 422 31.93 0.69 2.00
N PRO A 423 31.64 1.35 3.14
CA PRO A 423 32.30 2.58 3.55
C PRO A 423 33.83 2.52 3.51
N GLU A 424 34.41 1.38 3.88
CA GLU A 424 35.84 1.08 3.86
C GLU A 424 36.46 1.08 2.44
N ASN A 425 35.66 0.78 1.40
CA ASN A 425 36.11 0.69 0.01
C ASN A 425 35.79 1.95 -0.81
N LEU A 426 35.08 2.92 -0.23
CA LEU A 426 34.56 4.09 -0.95
C LEU A 426 35.67 4.88 -1.66
N ARG A 427 36.76 5.19 -0.94
CA ARG A 427 37.88 5.97 -1.50
C ARG A 427 38.58 5.24 -2.65
N GLN A 428 38.74 3.92 -2.55
CA GLN A 428 39.35 3.12 -3.62
C GLN A 428 38.44 3.07 -4.84
N ALA A 429 37.13 2.87 -4.63
CA ALA A 429 36.14 2.86 -5.69
C ALA A 429 36.07 4.21 -6.45
N GLU A 430 36.15 5.34 -5.75
CA GLU A 430 36.22 6.67 -6.36
C GLU A 430 37.46 6.87 -7.25
N LEU A 431 38.60 6.27 -6.89
CA LEU A 431 39.82 6.34 -7.71
C LEU A 431 39.69 5.50 -8.98
N ILE A 432 39.14 4.30 -8.87
CA ILE A 432 38.87 3.42 -10.03
C ILE A 432 37.91 4.12 -10.99
N LEU A 433 36.83 4.71 -10.47
CA LEU A 433 35.88 5.49 -11.27
C LEU A 433 36.53 6.63 -12.05
N LYS A 434 37.45 7.39 -11.44
CA LYS A 434 38.17 8.46 -12.14
C LYS A 434 39.08 7.93 -13.25
N SER A 435 39.55 6.69 -13.14
CA SER A 435 40.40 6.04 -14.15
C SER A 435 39.59 5.44 -15.31
N LEU A 436 38.33 5.08 -15.05
CA LEU A 436 37.38 4.65 -16.06
C LEU A 436 36.99 5.86 -16.92
N LYS A 437 37.50 5.93 -18.15
CA LYS A 437 37.06 6.90 -19.17
C LYS A 437 35.66 6.51 -19.68
N LEU A 438 34.65 6.61 -18.83
CA LEU A 438 33.24 6.34 -19.14
C LEU A 438 32.50 7.59 -19.61
#